data_AF-A0A8K0CSC2-F1
#
_entry.id   AF-A0A8K0CSC2-F1
#
_cell.length_a   1.000
_cell.length_b   1.000
_cell.length_c   1.000
_cell.angle_alpha   90.00
_cell.angle_beta   90.00
_cell.angle_gamma   90.00
#
_symmetry.space_group_name_H-M   'P 1'
#
loop_
_entity.id
_entity.type
_entity.pdbx_description
1 polymer ?
#
loop_
_entity_poly.entity_id
_entity_poly.type
_entity_poly.pdbx_seq_one_letter_code
_entity_poly.pdbx_strand_id
1 'polypeptide(L)'
;MCIKQVLANRQTRLNRYTKRSILPVLAKGRSKLVEELEQPSKIFPEVKQRMRLAYKKDARMYNLKKRHVKFQPGKRVWKVNTKRFSAKLTPKFIECVIRRKITSLVYELQNLEDKFVGRLHIKDLKPGVQPSGDLEEEQVVLSVG
;
A
#
# COMPACT_ATOMS: atom_id res chain seq x y z
N MET A 1 -63.82 47.84 17.34
CA MET A 1 -63.24 47.00 18.42
C MET A 1 -61.86 46.50 17.99
N CYS A 2 -60.91 46.50 18.93
CA CYS A 2 -59.53 46.92 18.68
C CYS A 2 -58.58 45.75 18.34
N ILE A 3 -57.99 45.76 17.13
CA ILE A 3 -56.94 44.83 16.66
C ILE A 3 -55.71 44.85 17.59
N LYS A 4 -55.47 45.98 18.28
CA LYS A 4 -54.38 46.14 19.26
C LYS A 4 -54.55 45.24 20.49
N GLN A 5 -55.79 44.91 20.89
CA GLN A 5 -56.06 44.04 22.05
C GLN A 5 -55.72 42.56 21.77
N VAL A 6 -55.87 42.12 20.52
CA VAL A 6 -55.59 40.73 20.10
C VAL A 6 -54.08 40.49 19.97
N LEU A 7 -53.33 41.47 19.46
CA LEU A 7 -51.87 41.39 19.32
C LEU A 7 -51.15 41.49 20.67
N ALA A 8 -51.62 42.35 21.59
CA ALA A 8 -51.09 42.43 22.96
C ALA A 8 -51.25 41.12 23.75
N ASN A 9 -52.34 40.37 23.52
CA ASN A 9 -52.56 39.05 24.11
C ASN A 9 -51.73 37.92 23.47
N ARG A 10 -51.20 38.13 22.25
CA ARG A 10 -50.29 37.19 21.57
C ARG A 10 -48.86 37.31 22.11
N GLN A 11 -48.38 38.54 22.34
CA GLN A 11 -47.06 38.79 22.94
C GLN A 11 -46.95 38.27 24.39
N THR A 12 -48.02 38.37 25.20
CA THR A 12 -48.01 37.90 26.60
C THR A 12 -48.13 36.38 26.76
N ARG A 13 -48.52 35.64 25.70
CA ARG A 13 -48.47 34.17 25.66
C ARG A 13 -47.07 33.66 25.31
N LEU A 14 -46.37 34.28 24.37
CA LEU A 14 -45.02 33.87 23.97
C LEU A 14 -43.96 34.15 25.06
N ASN A 15 -44.12 35.23 25.83
CA ASN A 15 -43.18 35.58 26.92
C ASN A 15 -43.30 34.72 28.20
N ARG A 16 -44.35 33.89 28.31
CA ARG A 16 -44.48 32.94 29.44
C ARG A 16 -43.70 31.63 29.20
N TYR A 17 -43.42 31.29 27.95
CA TYR A 17 -42.65 30.08 27.59
C TYR A 17 -41.14 30.31 27.57
N THR A 18 -40.66 31.55 27.46
CA THR A 18 -39.22 31.85 27.42
C THR A 18 -38.59 31.96 28.80
N LYS A 19 -39.35 32.23 29.87
CA LYS A 19 -38.84 32.40 31.24
C LYS A 19 -38.97 31.18 32.15
N ARG A 20 -39.76 30.16 31.79
CA ARG A 20 -39.89 28.91 32.58
C ARG A 20 -39.50 27.70 31.73
N SER A 21 -38.24 27.30 31.92
CA SER A 21 -37.82 25.90 32.15
C SER A 21 -37.78 24.88 31.01
N ILE A 22 -37.01 25.11 29.94
CA ILE A 22 -36.37 23.99 29.17
C ILE A 22 -34.96 24.38 28.66
N LEU A 23 -34.78 25.64 28.21
CA LEU A 23 -33.52 26.14 27.64
C LEU A 23 -32.24 25.93 28.51
N PRO A 24 -32.25 26.14 29.85
CA PRO A 24 -31.03 25.97 30.63
C PRO A 24 -30.63 24.50 30.85
N VAL A 25 -31.56 23.54 30.72
CA VAL A 25 -31.30 22.11 30.91
C VAL A 25 -30.62 21.53 29.66
N LEU A 26 -31.05 21.94 28.47
CA LEU A 26 -30.41 21.58 27.19
C LEU A 26 -29.00 22.21 27.04
N ALA A 27 -28.79 23.41 27.58
CA ALA A 27 -27.48 24.06 27.58
C ALA A 27 -26.45 23.34 28.49
N LYS A 28 -26.89 22.81 29.65
CA LYS A 28 -26.04 22.09 30.61
C LYS A 28 -25.55 20.73 30.10
N GLY A 29 -26.33 20.04 29.27
CA GLY A 29 -25.90 18.79 28.61
C GLY A 29 -24.91 19.03 27.47
N ARG A 30 -25.06 20.15 26.76
CA ARG A 30 -24.19 20.51 25.63
C ARG A 30 -22.77 20.87 26.07
N SER A 31 -22.58 21.56 27.20
CA SER A 31 -21.24 21.89 27.71
C SER A 31 -20.43 20.65 28.09
N LYS A 32 -21.07 19.67 28.75
CA LYS A 32 -20.43 18.38 29.10
C LYS A 32 -19.99 17.60 27.86
N LEU A 33 -20.85 17.52 26.84
CA LEU A 33 -20.49 16.87 25.57
C LEU A 33 -19.35 17.59 24.85
N VAL A 34 -19.30 18.92 24.90
CA VAL A 34 -18.19 19.68 24.31
C VAL A 34 -16.88 19.39 25.08
N GLU A 35 -16.90 19.37 26.41
CA GLU A 35 -15.75 18.99 27.24
C GLU A 35 -15.28 17.55 26.98
N GLU A 36 -16.21 16.61 26.81
CA GLU A 36 -15.91 15.22 26.46
C GLU A 36 -15.32 15.10 25.05
N LEU A 37 -15.78 15.89 24.08
CA LEU A 37 -15.26 15.91 22.71
C LEU A 37 -13.90 16.61 22.59
N GLU A 38 -13.59 17.53 23.51
CA GLU A 38 -12.30 18.19 23.56
C GLU A 38 -11.16 17.23 23.87
N GLN A 39 -11.37 16.22 24.74
CA GLN A 39 -10.31 15.30 25.15
C GLN A 39 -9.79 14.44 23.97
N PRO A 40 -10.63 13.74 23.19
CA PRO A 40 -10.18 13.02 21.99
C PRO A 40 -9.58 13.94 20.94
N SER A 41 -10.09 15.17 20.79
CA SER A 41 -9.58 16.13 19.80
C SER A 41 -8.12 16.53 20.08
N LYS A 42 -7.73 16.59 21.37
CA LYS A 42 -6.37 16.89 21.83
C LYS A 42 -5.45 15.67 21.71
N ILE A 43 -5.94 14.46 21.98
CA ILE A 43 -5.16 13.21 21.94
C ILE A 43 -4.92 12.72 20.51
N PHE A 44 -5.89 12.91 19.61
CA PHE A 44 -5.80 12.44 18.23
C PHE A 44 -4.55 12.92 17.46
N PRO A 45 -4.16 14.21 17.46
CA PRO A 45 -2.96 14.66 16.76
C PRO A 45 -1.68 14.04 17.33
N GLU A 46 -1.62 13.86 18.65
CA GLU A 46 -0.50 13.23 19.33
C GLU A 46 -0.36 11.75 18.93
N VAL A 47 -1.46 11.00 18.96
CA VAL A 47 -1.48 9.60 18.50
C VAL A 47 -1.09 9.52 17.03
N LYS A 48 -1.64 10.38 16.17
CA LYS A 48 -1.30 10.46 14.74
C LYS A 48 0.19 10.73 14.52
N GLN A 49 0.78 11.62 15.31
CA GLN A 49 2.21 11.91 15.25
C GLN A 49 3.06 10.71 15.70
N ARG A 50 2.70 10.07 16.81
CA ARG A 50 3.37 8.86 17.30
C ARG A 50 3.32 7.73 16.27
N MET A 51 2.16 7.49 15.66
CA MET A 51 2.01 6.50 14.58
C MET A 51 2.91 6.82 13.38
N ARG A 52 2.98 8.09 12.97
CA ARG A 52 3.88 8.51 11.87
C ARG A 52 5.35 8.29 12.20
N LEU A 53 5.77 8.59 13.44
CA LEU A 53 7.15 8.37 13.88
C LEU A 53 7.50 6.89 13.95
N ALA A 54 6.61 6.07 14.51
CA ALA A 54 6.74 4.61 14.53
C ALA A 54 6.87 4.06 13.10
N TYR A 55 5.96 4.46 12.20
CA TYR A 55 6.04 4.07 10.79
C TYR A 55 7.38 4.45 10.14
N LYS A 56 7.89 5.67 10.37
CA LYS A 56 9.19 6.10 9.81
C LYS A 56 10.36 5.27 10.36
N LYS A 57 10.35 4.96 11.66
CA LYS A 57 11.37 4.13 12.31
C LYS A 57 11.37 2.73 11.71
N ASP A 58 10.19 2.11 11.60
CA ASP A 58 10.03 0.77 11.08
C ASP A 58 10.36 0.73 9.59
N ALA A 59 9.86 1.69 8.80
CA ALA A 59 10.15 1.80 7.37
C ALA A 59 11.66 1.86 7.10
N ARG A 60 12.44 2.58 7.92
CA ARG A 60 13.90 2.61 7.79
C ARG A 60 14.50 1.21 7.93
N MET A 61 14.11 0.47 8.96
CA MET A 61 14.63 -0.88 9.21
C MET A 61 14.16 -1.90 8.18
N TYR A 62 12.88 -1.85 7.79
CA TYR A 62 12.30 -2.75 6.80
C TYR A 62 12.85 -2.50 5.39
N ASN A 63 13.07 -1.24 5.02
CA ASN A 63 13.62 -0.90 3.70
C ASN A 63 15.03 -1.43 3.50
N LEU A 64 15.87 -1.43 4.55
CA LEU A 64 17.24 -1.99 4.48
C LEU A 64 17.25 -3.50 4.21
N LYS A 65 16.25 -4.24 4.70
CA LYS A 65 16.11 -5.69 4.47
C LYS A 65 15.49 -6.03 3.11
N LYS A 66 14.99 -5.03 2.37
CA LYS A 66 14.32 -5.24 1.09
C LYS A 66 15.35 -5.34 -0.04
N ARG A 67 15.26 -6.38 -0.86
CA ARG A 67 16.02 -6.45 -2.10
C ARG A 67 15.44 -5.45 -3.12
N HIS A 68 16.25 -4.52 -3.61
CA HIS A 68 15.85 -3.52 -4.62
C HIS A 68 15.94 -4.04 -6.06
N VAL A 69 16.12 -5.35 -6.25
CA VAL A 69 16.20 -5.94 -7.58
C VAL A 69 14.87 -5.78 -8.29
N LYS A 70 14.88 -5.20 -9.49
CA LYS A 70 13.73 -5.15 -10.38
C LYS A 70 14.12 -5.90 -11.64
N PHE A 71 13.26 -6.81 -12.06
CA PHE A 71 13.50 -7.55 -13.28
C PHE A 71 12.66 -7.00 -14.42
N GLN A 72 13.26 -6.97 -15.61
CA GLN A 72 12.56 -6.63 -16.84
C GLN A 72 12.06 -7.92 -17.53
N PRO A 73 10.90 -7.87 -18.22
CA PRO A 73 10.47 -8.96 -19.07
C PRO A 73 11.53 -9.24 -20.16
N GLY A 74 11.65 -10.50 -20.57
CA GLY A 74 12.65 -10.98 -21.52
C GLY A 74 14.04 -11.29 -20.94
N LYS A 75 14.31 -10.93 -19.67
CA LYS A 75 15.60 -11.22 -19.04
C LYS A 75 15.65 -12.64 -18.48
N ARG A 76 16.83 -13.27 -18.57
CA ARG A 76 17.13 -14.57 -17.96
C ARG A 76 17.32 -14.43 -16.46
N VAL A 77 16.72 -15.35 -15.71
CA VAL A 77 16.78 -15.43 -14.26
C VAL A 77 16.90 -16.88 -13.82
N TRP A 78 17.46 -17.07 -12.64
CA TRP A 78 17.54 -18.38 -12.01
C TRP A 78 16.43 -18.51 -10.97
N LYS A 79 15.61 -19.55 -11.08
CA LYS A 79 14.64 -19.93 -10.04
C LYS A 79 15.18 -21.06 -9.16
N VAL A 80 14.78 -21.10 -7.90
CA VAL A 80 15.07 -22.25 -7.02
C VAL A 80 14.27 -23.48 -7.49
N ASN A 81 14.92 -24.64 -7.61
CA ASN A 81 14.23 -25.88 -7.88
C ASN A 81 13.60 -26.47 -6.60
N THR A 82 12.28 -26.46 -6.54
CA THR A 82 11.47 -27.00 -5.43
C THR A 82 11.04 -28.45 -5.64
N LYS A 83 11.05 -28.95 -6.89
CA LYS A 83 10.68 -30.33 -7.21
C LYS A 83 11.94 -31.20 -7.19
N ARG A 84 12.31 -31.71 -6.02
CA ARG A 84 13.48 -32.58 -5.85
C ARG A 84 13.02 -34.00 -5.56
N PHE A 85 13.19 -34.90 -6.53
CA PHE A 85 13.08 -36.35 -6.29
C PHE A 85 14.21 -36.82 -5.36
N SER A 86 15.40 -36.24 -5.49
CA SER A 86 16.52 -36.41 -4.56
C SER A 86 17.25 -35.08 -4.34
N ALA A 87 17.37 -34.65 -3.08
CA ALA A 87 17.89 -33.32 -2.73
C ALA A 87 19.37 -33.10 -3.05
N LYS A 88 20.13 -34.20 -3.22
CA LYS A 88 21.59 -34.19 -3.45
C LYS A 88 21.99 -34.18 -4.92
N LEU A 89 21.20 -34.80 -5.80
CA LEU A 89 21.56 -34.96 -7.22
C LEU A 89 20.89 -33.92 -8.12
N THR A 90 19.91 -33.17 -7.62
CA THR A 90 19.19 -32.19 -8.44
C THR A 90 19.87 -30.82 -8.42
N PRO A 91 19.95 -30.14 -9.59
CA PRO A 91 20.50 -28.79 -9.64
C PRO A 91 19.63 -27.85 -8.78
N LYS A 92 20.32 -27.06 -7.95
CA LYS A 92 19.67 -26.16 -6.98
C LYS A 92 18.86 -25.05 -7.66
N PHE A 93 19.32 -24.60 -8.83
CA PHE A 93 18.72 -23.52 -9.60
C PHE A 93 18.47 -23.96 -11.04
N ILE A 94 17.41 -23.42 -11.64
CA ILE A 94 17.02 -23.67 -13.03
C ILE A 94 16.91 -22.31 -13.74
N GLU A 95 17.44 -22.23 -14.96
CA GLU A 95 17.30 -21.04 -15.81
C GLU A 95 15.87 -20.90 -16.34
N CYS A 96 15.36 -19.67 -16.28
CA CYS A 96 14.06 -19.27 -16.81
C CYS A 96 14.14 -17.87 -17.39
N VAL A 97 13.16 -17.50 -18.21
CA VAL A 97 12.96 -16.15 -18.74
C VAL A 97 11.74 -15.53 -18.06
N ILE A 98 11.82 -14.24 -17.75
CA ILE A 98 10.66 -13.51 -17.23
C ILE A 98 9.74 -13.15 -18.39
N ARG A 99 8.50 -13.64 -18.34
CA ARG A 99 7.49 -13.30 -19.35
C ARG A 99 6.90 -11.92 -19.08
N ARG A 100 6.38 -11.72 -17.87
CA ARG A 100 5.79 -10.44 -17.45
C ARG A 100 5.81 -10.25 -15.94
N LYS A 101 5.67 -8.99 -15.53
CA LYS A 101 5.51 -8.60 -14.13
C LYS A 101 4.02 -8.54 -13.79
N ILE A 102 3.61 -9.30 -12.77
CA ILE A 102 2.22 -9.30 -12.29
C ILE A 102 2.07 -8.25 -11.17
N THR A 103 2.99 -8.28 -10.21
CA THR A 103 3.00 -7.36 -9.07
C THR A 103 4.45 -6.91 -8.82
N SER A 104 4.65 -5.96 -7.90
CA SER A 104 5.99 -5.54 -7.47
C SER A 104 6.88 -6.70 -6.99
N LEU A 105 6.28 -7.76 -6.45
CA LEU A 105 6.96 -8.91 -5.85
C LEU A 105 6.77 -10.23 -6.61
N VAL A 106 5.84 -10.30 -7.58
CA VAL A 106 5.47 -11.56 -8.24
C VAL A 106 5.65 -11.43 -9.74
N TYR A 107 6.38 -12.38 -10.31
CA TYR A 107 6.70 -12.45 -11.73
C TYR A 107 6.18 -13.75 -12.34
N GLU A 108 5.80 -13.66 -13.61
CA GLU A 108 5.45 -14.81 -14.42
C GLU A 108 6.69 -15.29 -15.17
N LEU A 109 7.02 -16.57 -15.05
CA LEU A 109 8.20 -17.17 -15.67
C LEU A 109 7.86 -18.18 -16.77
N GLN A 110 8.81 -18.30 -17.68
CA GLN A 110 8.80 -19.20 -18.82
C GLN A 110 10.12 -19.96 -18.87
N ASN A 111 10.09 -21.23 -19.26
CA ASN A 111 11.30 -22.01 -19.49
C ASN A 111 11.99 -21.57 -20.79
N LEU A 112 13.19 -22.08 -21.04
CA LEU A 112 13.90 -21.87 -22.30
C LEU A 112 13.13 -22.44 -23.51
N GLU A 113 12.31 -23.48 -23.30
CA GLU A 113 11.42 -24.09 -24.31
C GLU A 113 10.07 -23.37 -24.46
N ASP A 114 9.97 -22.11 -24.03
CA ASP A 114 8.73 -21.32 -24.09
C ASP A 114 7.55 -21.87 -23.25
N LYS A 115 7.75 -22.91 -22.44
CA LYS A 115 6.70 -23.45 -21.55
C LYS A 115 6.48 -22.58 -20.31
N PHE A 116 5.22 -22.34 -19.97
CA PHE A 116 4.84 -21.63 -18.74
C PHE A 116 5.25 -22.41 -17.50
N VAL A 117 5.99 -21.76 -16.60
CA VAL A 117 6.51 -22.39 -15.37
C VAL A 117 5.61 -22.11 -14.17
N GLY A 118 5.05 -20.91 -14.11
CA GLY A 118 4.27 -20.45 -12.96
C GLY A 118 4.56 -19.01 -12.56
N ARG A 119 3.93 -18.61 -11.46
CA ARG A 119 4.11 -17.31 -10.81
C ARG A 119 5.00 -17.48 -9.60
N LEU A 120 6.07 -16.71 -9.53
CA LEU A 120 7.11 -16.84 -8.50
C LEU A 120 7.39 -15.51 -7.81
N HIS A 121 7.72 -15.60 -6.53
CA HIS A 121 8.08 -14.44 -5.72
C HIS A 121 9.52 -14.02 -6.01
N ILE A 122 9.79 -12.71 -6.01
CA ILE A 122 11.08 -12.11 -6.34
C ILE A 122 12.23 -12.61 -5.45
N LYS A 123 11.91 -13.09 -4.24
CA LYS A 123 12.87 -13.66 -3.28
C LYS A 123 13.51 -14.95 -3.80
N ASP A 124 12.77 -15.72 -4.59
CA ASP A 124 13.19 -17.03 -5.12
C ASP A 124 13.86 -16.93 -6.49
N LEU A 125 14.01 -15.69 -6.99
CA LEU A 125 14.67 -15.37 -8.23
C LEU A 125 16.04 -14.78 -7.96
N LYS A 126 17.02 -15.20 -8.76
CA LYS A 126 18.33 -14.55 -8.84
C LYS A 126 18.52 -13.99 -10.25
N PRO A 127 19.16 -12.81 -10.39
CA PRO A 127 19.54 -12.30 -11.70
C PRO A 127 20.46 -13.32 -12.39
N GLY A 128 20.12 -13.69 -13.62
CA GLY A 128 21.04 -14.42 -14.48
C GLY A 128 22.06 -13.46 -15.07
N VAL A 129 23.27 -13.94 -15.28
CA VAL A 129 24.24 -13.25 -16.12
C VAL A 129 23.66 -13.29 -17.54
N GLN A 130 23.40 -12.12 -18.13
CA GLN A 130 23.19 -12.10 -19.58
C GLN A 130 24.55 -12.41 -20.20
N PRO A 131 24.65 -13.29 -21.20
CA PRO A 131 25.88 -13.37 -21.97
C PRO A 131 26.11 -11.96 -22.53
N SER A 132 27.16 -11.29 -22.06
CA SER A 132 27.65 -10.11 -22.75
C SER A 132 27.95 -10.57 -24.18
N GLY A 133 27.37 -9.88 -25.15
CA GLY A 133 27.63 -10.15 -26.56
C GLY A 133 29.03 -9.70 -26.94
N ASP A 134 30.05 -10.27 -26.30
CA ASP A 134 31.44 -10.17 -26.71
C ASP A 134 31.72 -11.35 -27.66
N LEU A 135 31.01 -11.37 -28.78
CA LEU A 135 31.37 -12.12 -29.97
C LEU A 135 30.99 -11.20 -31.13
N GLU A 136 31.85 -10.23 -31.40
CA GLU A 136 31.90 -9.64 -32.74
C GLU A 136 32.07 -10.81 -33.71
N GLU A 137 31.12 -10.91 -34.62
CA GLU A 137 31.12 -11.88 -35.70
C GLU A 137 32.43 -11.72 -36.47
N GLU A 138 33.30 -12.73 -36.45
CA GLU A 138 34.30 -12.91 -37.49
C GLU A 138 33.54 -13.08 -38.81
N GLN A 139 33.29 -11.97 -39.51
CA GLN A 139 33.01 -12.03 -40.94
C GLN A 139 34.32 -12.38 -41.65
N VAL A 140 34.54 -13.69 -41.75
CA VAL A 140 35.37 -14.31 -42.76
C VAL A 140 34.79 -13.94 -44.13
N VAL A 141 35.30 -12.87 -44.73
CA VAL A 141 35.13 -12.63 -46.16
C VAL A 141 36.26 -13.37 -46.87
N LEU A 142 36.01 -14.65 -47.14
CA LEU A 142 36.62 -15.37 -48.25
C LEU A 142 36.10 -14.72 -49.55
N SER A 143 36.87 -13.79 -50.11
CA SER A 143 36.78 -13.46 -51.53
C SER A 143 38.10 -13.82 -52.19
N VAL A 144 38.13 -15.06 -52.68
CA VAL A 144 38.93 -15.45 -53.84
C VAL A 144 38.48 -14.57 -55.01
N GLY A 145 39.42 -13.93 -55.69
CA GLY A 145 39.21 -13.09 -56.86
C GLY A 145 40.40 -12.18 -57.10
#